data_AF-A0A3D5SF72-F1
#
_entry.id   AF-A0A3D5SF72-F1
#
_cell.length_a   1.000
_cell.length_b   1.000
_cell.length_c   1.000
_cell.angle_alpha   90.00
_cell.angle_beta   90.00
_cell.angle_gamma   90.00
#
_symmetry.space_group_name_H-M   'P 1'
#
loop_
_entity.id
_entity.type
_entity.pdbx_description
1 polymer ?
#
loop_
_entity_poly.entity_id
_entity_poly.type
_entity_poly.pdbx_seq_one_letter_code
_entity_poly.pdbx_strand_id
1 'polypeptide(L)'
;RQTIKLLNHYQIKKPLVSYFQHSKLSKIEYIAEQLRRGKNAALVTDAGTPGISDPGGMLVNKLTGEQANKEKIRIVPIPGPCAAVAALSVSGFPTDKFLFMG
;
A
#
# COMPACT_ATOMS: atom_id res chain seq x y z
N ARG A 1 7.47 -10.73 -10.27
CA ARG A 1 7.59 -9.34 -9.75
C ARG A 1 6.97 -8.39 -10.77
N GLN A 2 5.77 -7.86 -10.52
CA GLN A 2 5.13 -6.92 -11.44
C GLN A 2 5.72 -5.51 -11.32
N THR A 3 6.01 -5.07 -10.09
CA THR A 3 6.56 -3.74 -9.83
C THR A 3 7.82 -3.42 -10.65
N ILE A 4 8.77 -4.36 -10.78
CA ILE A 4 10.01 -4.10 -11.52
C ILE A 4 9.75 -3.87 -13.02
N LYS A 5 8.76 -4.56 -13.60
CA LYS A 5 8.37 -4.33 -15.00
C LYS A 5 7.81 -2.93 -15.18
N LEU A 6 6.96 -2.49 -14.26
CA LEU A 6 6.37 -1.14 -14.26
C LEU A 6 7.44 -0.05 -14.10
N LEU A 7 8.35 -0.21 -13.14
CA LEU A 7 9.44 0.74 -12.94
C LEU A 7 10.35 0.82 -14.15
N ASN A 8 10.68 -0.32 -14.78
CA ASN A 8 11.48 -0.33 -16.00
C ASN A 8 10.78 0.38 -17.16
N HIS A 9 9.47 0.16 -17.34
CA HIS A 9 8.68 0.83 -18.38
C HIS A 9 8.73 2.37 -18.23
N TYR A 10 8.61 2.88 -17.00
CA TYR A 10 8.70 4.30 -16.70
C TYR A 10 10.13 4.81 -16.45
N GLN A 11 11.15 3.96 -16.68
CA GLN A 11 12.58 4.29 -16.46
C GLN A 11 12.90 4.77 -15.03
N ILE A 12 12.14 4.32 -14.04
CA ILE A 12 12.32 4.66 -12.63
C ILE A 12 13.35 3.72 -11.99
N LYS A 13 14.50 4.26 -11.60
CA LYS A 13 15.56 3.52 -10.89
C LYS A 13 15.48 3.78 -9.38
N LYS A 14 14.75 2.92 -8.65
CA LYS A 14 14.63 2.98 -7.18
C LYS A 14 14.79 1.59 -6.55
N PRO A 15 15.37 1.49 -5.34
CA PRO A 15 15.49 0.22 -4.65
C PRO A 15 14.11 -0.33 -4.28
N LEU A 16 13.93 -1.64 -4.46
CA LEU A 16 12.70 -2.34 -4.10
C LEU A 16 12.88 -3.13 -2.81
N VAL A 17 11.91 -2.99 -1.92
CA VAL A 17 11.82 -3.72 -0.66
C VAL A 17 10.58 -4.59 -0.73
N SER A 18 10.76 -5.92 -0.80
CA SER A 18 9.63 -6.85 -0.82
C SER A 18 8.90 -6.87 0.54
N TYR A 19 7.58 -6.73 0.50
CA TYR A 19 6.66 -6.86 1.62
C TYR A 19 5.42 -7.63 1.15
N PHE A 20 5.01 -8.64 1.90
CA PHE A 20 3.93 -9.58 1.61
C PHE A 20 3.35 -10.12 2.93
N GLN A 21 2.23 -10.85 2.91
CA GLN A 21 1.50 -11.26 4.11
C GLN A 21 2.35 -12.02 5.14
N HIS A 22 3.29 -12.84 4.69
CA HIS A 22 4.22 -13.59 5.56
C HIS A 22 5.54 -12.84 5.85
N SER A 23 5.61 -11.54 5.60
CA SER A 23 6.79 -10.75 5.93
C SER A 23 6.99 -10.70 7.44
N LYS A 24 8.22 -11.00 7.87
CA LYS A 24 8.60 -10.99 9.28
C LYS A 24 8.43 -9.58 9.88
N LEU A 25 8.15 -9.51 11.18
CA LEU A 25 8.07 -8.25 11.94
C LEU A 25 9.32 -7.37 11.75
N SER A 26 10.50 -7.98 11.65
CA SER A 26 11.76 -7.27 11.37
C SER A 26 11.73 -6.44 10.08
N LYS A 27 10.91 -6.83 9.09
CA LYS A 27 10.76 -6.06 7.86
C LYS A 27 9.97 -4.77 8.07
N ILE A 28 8.94 -4.83 8.92
CA ILE A 28 8.12 -3.68 9.31
C ILE A 28 8.98 -2.70 10.11
N GLU A 29 9.75 -3.21 11.07
CA GLU A 29 10.69 -2.41 11.87
C GLU A 29 11.73 -1.71 11.00
N TYR A 30 12.32 -2.43 10.03
CA TYR A 30 13.23 -1.84 9.06
C TYR A 30 12.58 -0.68 8.28
N ILE A 31 11.36 -0.86 7.77
CA ILE A 31 10.64 0.20 7.04
C ILE A 31 10.39 1.40 7.96
N ALA A 32 9.88 1.15 9.18
CA ALA A 32 9.61 2.19 10.16
C ALA A 32 10.88 3.01 10.49
N GLU A 33 12.01 2.32 10.69
CA GLU A 33 13.29 2.98 10.95
C GLU A 33 13.75 3.84 9.77
N GLN A 34 13.62 3.36 8.52
CA GLN A 34 13.97 4.17 7.35
C GLN A 34 13.12 5.45 7.27
N LEU A 35 11.82 5.34 7.56
CA LEU A 35 10.92 6.49 7.56
C LEU A 35 11.25 7.49 8.68
N ARG A 36 11.57 7.01 9.88
CA ARG A 36 12.03 7.87 11.00
C ARG A 36 13.34 8.59 10.70
N ARG A 37 14.24 7.95 9.95
CA ARG A 37 15.46 8.59 9.43
C ARG A 37 15.20 9.65 8.32
N GLY A 38 13.94 10.02 8.08
CA GLY A 38 13.54 11.03 7.11
C GLY A 38 13.49 10.55 5.65
N LYS A 39 13.58 9.24 5.40
CA LYS A 39 13.43 8.72 4.03
C LYS A 39 11.95 8.65 3.65
N ASN A 40 11.69 8.79 2.35
CA ASN A 40 10.38 8.57 1.76
C ASN A 40 10.29 7.15 1.17
N ALA A 41 9.11 6.54 1.29
CA ALA A 41 8.81 5.25 0.66
C ALA A 41 7.45 5.32 -0.04
N ALA A 42 7.32 4.54 -1.12
CA ALA A 42 6.04 4.29 -1.78
C ALA A 42 5.65 2.84 -1.53
N LEU A 43 4.45 2.63 -1.01
CA LEU A 43 3.83 1.31 -0.91
C LEU A 43 3.10 1.02 -2.22
N VAL A 44 3.35 -0.15 -2.79
CA VAL A 44 2.72 -0.61 -4.04
C VAL A 44 2.29 -2.06 -3.87
N THR A 45 1.27 -2.46 -4.62
CA THR A 45 0.77 -3.83 -4.73
C THR A 45 0.98 -4.33 -6.17
N ASP A 46 0.79 -5.63 -6.42
CA ASP A 46 0.96 -6.17 -7.77
C ASP A 46 -0.06 -5.58 -8.77
N ALA A 47 -1.26 -5.21 -8.30
CA ALA A 47 -2.28 -4.50 -9.08
C ALA A 47 -3.30 -3.77 -8.18
N GLY A 48 -3.78 -2.60 -8.62
CA GLY A 48 -4.85 -1.87 -7.96
C GLY A 48 -4.38 -0.91 -6.86
N THR A 49 -5.19 -0.77 -5.81
CA THR A 49 -4.97 0.17 -4.70
C THR A 49 -4.32 -0.56 -3.52
N PRO A 50 -3.08 -0.19 -3.13
CA PRO A 50 -2.39 -0.83 -2.01
C PRO A 50 -3.21 -0.76 -0.71
N GLY A 51 -3.28 -1.88 0.01
CA GLY A 51 -4.01 -2.03 1.26
C GLY A 51 -5.45 -2.52 1.09
N ILE A 52 -5.95 -2.70 -0.14
CA ILE A 52 -7.24 -3.35 -0.41
C ILE A 52 -6.99 -4.78 -0.87
N SER A 53 -7.48 -5.76 -0.09
CA SER A 53 -7.24 -7.20 -0.32
C SER A 53 -5.75 -7.59 -0.38
N ASP A 54 -4.88 -6.82 0.27
CA ASP A 54 -3.43 -7.05 0.33
C ASP A 54 -2.86 -6.66 1.72
N PRO A 55 -1.59 -7.00 2.04
CA PRO A 55 -1.05 -6.81 3.39
C PRO A 55 -0.72 -5.35 3.73
N GLY A 56 -0.87 -4.41 2.79
CA GLY A 56 -0.55 -3.00 2.96
C GLY A 56 -1.30 -2.32 4.11
N GLY A 57 -2.56 -2.72 4.35
CA GLY A 57 -3.35 -2.21 5.47
C GLY A 57 -2.72 -2.54 6.84
N MET A 58 -2.14 -3.72 6.98
CA MET A 58 -1.42 -4.11 8.20
C MET A 58 -0.17 -3.26 8.41
N LEU A 59 0.59 -2.96 7.34
CA LEU A 59 1.75 -2.07 7.42
C LEU A 59 1.35 -0.67 7.88
N VAL A 60 0.31 -0.09 7.27
CA VAL A 60 -0.21 1.23 7.64
C VAL A 60 -0.62 1.23 9.12
N ASN A 61 -1.40 0.25 9.57
CA ASN A 61 -1.81 0.13 10.97
C ASN A 61 -0.62 0.07 11.94
N LYS A 62 0.44 -0.66 11.60
CA LYS A 62 1.66 -0.74 12.43
C LYS A 62 2.46 0.57 12.45
N LEU A 63 2.46 1.34 11.36
CA LEU A 63 3.17 2.62 11.28
C LEU A 63 2.41 3.77 11.94
N THR A 64 1.08 3.71 12.00
CA THR A 64 0.22 4.75 12.62
C THR A 64 -0.27 4.40 14.01
N GLY A 65 -0.13 3.14 14.45
CA GLY A 65 -0.64 2.66 15.72
C GLY A 65 0.07 3.27 16.94
N GLU A 66 -0.55 3.10 18.11
CA GLU A 66 -0.12 3.75 19.36
C GLU A 66 1.33 3.47 19.75
N GLN A 67 1.85 2.26 19.48
CA GLN A 67 3.25 1.92 19.79
C GLN A 67 4.27 2.66 18.91
N ALA A 68 3.87 3.23 17.77
CA ALA A 68 4.74 3.95 16.85
C ALA A 68 4.86 5.46 17.14
N ASN A 69 4.01 6.01 18.03
CA ASN A 69 3.75 7.45 18.24
C ASN A 69 4.87 8.31 18.84
N LYS A 70 6.14 7.87 18.84
CA LYS A 70 7.25 8.76 19.25
C LYS A 70 7.58 9.81 18.17
N GLU A 71 7.37 9.47 16.90
CA GLU A 71 7.54 10.37 15.75
C GLU A 71 6.43 10.06 14.73
N LYS A 72 5.58 11.05 14.42
CA LYS A 72 4.43 10.86 13.51
C LYS A 72 4.91 10.62 12.08
N ILE A 73 4.76 9.39 11.57
CA ILE A 73 4.97 9.06 10.16
C ILE A 73 3.80 9.63 9.35
N ARG A 74 4.09 10.51 8.38
CA ARG A 74 3.08 11.05 7.47
C ARG A 74 2.73 10.00 6.42
N ILE A 75 1.43 9.69 6.31
CA ILE A 75 0.89 8.81 5.26
C ILE A 75 0.06 9.67 4.31
N VAL A 76 0.31 9.52 3.01
CA VAL A 76 -0.38 10.26 1.94
C VAL A 76 -0.98 9.25 0.98
N PRO A 77 -2.31 9.14 0.88
CA PRO A 77 -2.95 8.27 -0.11
C PRO A 77 -2.83 8.87 -1.51
N ILE A 78 -2.63 8.02 -2.52
CA ILE A 78 -2.67 8.39 -3.93
C ILE A 78 -3.89 7.71 -4.57
N PRO A 79 -4.86 8.47 -5.10
CA PRO A 79 -6.01 7.88 -5.78
C PRO A 79 -5.56 7.09 -7.00
N GLY A 80 -6.19 5.95 -7.27
CA GLY A 80 -5.74 5.02 -8.28
C GLY A 80 -6.75 3.92 -8.63
N PRO A 81 -6.36 2.95 -9.47
CA PRO A 81 -7.26 1.91 -9.94
C PRO A 81 -7.72 0.99 -8.81
N CYS A 82 -9.00 0.63 -8.83
CA CYS A 82 -9.60 -0.38 -7.96
C CYS A 82 -10.56 -1.23 -8.80
N ALA A 83 -10.29 -2.53 -8.93
CA ALA A 83 -11.05 -3.42 -9.79
C ALA A 83 -12.53 -3.52 -9.35
N ALA A 84 -12.79 -3.64 -8.05
CA ALA A 84 -14.15 -3.73 -7.51
C ALA A 84 -14.99 -2.48 -7.82
N VAL A 85 -14.41 -1.29 -7.62
CA VAL A 85 -15.09 -0.02 -7.89
C VAL A 85 -15.29 0.19 -9.40
N ALA A 86 -14.29 -0.18 -10.22
CA ALA A 86 -14.41 -0.11 -11.67
C ALA A 86 -15.55 -1.01 -12.19
N ALA A 87 -15.63 -2.26 -11.71
CA ALA A 87 -16.70 -3.18 -12.07
C ALA A 87 -18.07 -2.66 -11.60
N LEU A 88 -18.17 -2.17 -10.37
CA LEU A 88 -19.40 -1.60 -9.84
C LEU A 88 -19.90 -0.41 -10.68
N SER A 89 -18.99 0.45 -11.15
CA SER A 89 -19.31 1.66 -11.91
C SER A 89 -20.04 1.41 -13.23
N VAL A 90 -19.89 0.22 -13.82
CA VAL A 90 -20.54 -0.18 -15.08
C VAL A 90 -21.60 -1.27 -14.89
N SER A 91 -21.91 -1.61 -13.64
CA SER A 91 -22.75 -2.78 -13.31
C SER A 91 -24.25 -2.54 -13.51
N GLY A 92 -24.68 -1.28 -13.57
CA GLY A 92 -26.10 -0.91 -13.60
C GLY A 92 -26.83 -1.01 -12.26
N PHE A 93 -26.15 -1.40 -11.17
CA PHE A 93 -26.71 -1.39 -9.82
C PHE A 93 -26.63 0.00 -9.16
N PRO A 94 -27.48 0.31 -8.17
CA PRO A 94 -27.32 1.48 -7.32
C PRO A 94 -25.95 1.47 -6.63
N THR A 95 -25.22 2.59 -6.68
CA THR A 95 -23.85 2.72 -6.17
C THR A 95 -23.71 3.76 -5.06
N ASP A 96 -24.82 4.28 -4.52
CA ASP A 96 -24.83 5.21 -3.39
C ASP A 96 -24.35 4.55 -2.10
N LYS A 97 -24.58 3.24 -1.95
CA LYS A 97 -24.06 2.40 -0.87
C LYS A 97 -23.75 1.00 -1.40
N PHE A 98 -22.56 0.50 -1.07
CA PHE A 98 -22.16 -0.87 -1.39
C PHE A 98 -21.25 -1.44 -0.29
N LEU A 99 -21.19 -2.76 -0.20
CA LEU A 99 -20.30 -3.49 0.71
C LEU A 99 -19.25 -4.22 -0.12
N PHE A 100 -17.98 -4.00 0.21
CA PHE A 100 -16.86 -4.76 -0.34
C PHE A 100 -16.45 -5.88 0.61
N MET A 101 -16.37 -7.12 0.13
CA MET A 101 -16.07 -8.32 0.94
C MET A 101 -14.87 -9.14 0.42
N GLY A 102 -13.87 -8.44 -0.11
CA GLY A 102 -12.61 -9.06 -0.57
C GLY A 102 -12.57 -9.33 -2.06
#